data_AF-A0A8K0HZY7-F1
#
_entry.id   AF-A0A8K0HZY7-F1
#
_cell.length_a   1.000
_cell.length_b   1.000
_cell.length_c   1.000
_cell.angle_alpha   90.00
_cell.angle_beta   90.00
_cell.angle_gamma   90.00
#
_symmetry.space_group_name_H-M   'P 1'
#
loop_
_entity.id
_entity.type
_entity.pdbx_description
1 polymer ?
#
loop_
_entity_poly.entity_id
_entity_poly.type
_entity_poly.pdbx_seq_one_letter_code
_entity_poly.pdbx_strand_id
1 'polypeptide(L)' 'MEVYKAAKQARLEKFEIPSKIKLLPEPWTPDSGLVTAAFKLKRENIRKAFADDLAKLYA' A
#
# COMPACT_ATOMS: atom_id res chain seq x y z
N MET A 1 -14.56 4.94 -5.15
CA MET A 1 -13.34 4.19 -4.79
C MET A 1 -13.58 3.50 -3.45
N GLU A 2 -13.35 2.19 -3.36
CA GLU A 2 -13.64 1.37 -2.16
C GLU A 2 -12.91 1.89 -0.90
N VAL A 3 -11.66 2.37 -1.06
CA VAL A 3 -10.84 2.92 0.04
C VAL A 3 -11.54 4.08 0.77
N TYR A 4 -12.12 5.03 0.03
CA TYR A 4 -12.83 6.17 0.65
C TYR A 4 -14.12 5.73 1.38
N LYS A 5 -14.81 4.72 0.84
CA LYS A 5 -16.01 4.18 1.47
C LYS A 5 -15.66 3.48 2.79
N ALA A 6 -14.63 2.64 2.78
CA ALA A 6 -14.11 1.98 3.98
C ALA A 6 -13.62 2.99 5.03
N ALA A 7 -12.87 4.03 4.62
CA ALA A 7 -12.40 5.07 5.52
C ALA A 7 -13.54 5.85 6.18
N LYS A 8 -14.59 6.19 5.40
CA LYS A 8 -15.78 6.87 5.94
C LYS A 8 -16.54 6.00 6.94
N GLN A 9 -16.65 4.70 6.66
CA GLN A 9 -17.28 3.74 7.59
C GLN A 9 -16.47 3.61 8.89
N ALA A 10 -15.14 3.63 8.79
CA ALA A 10 -14.22 3.60 9.92
C ALA A 10 -14.08 4.97 10.64
N ARG A 11 -14.74 6.03 10.15
CA ARG A 11 -14.70 7.39 10.69
C ARG A 11 -13.28 7.96 10.80
N LEU A 12 -12.44 7.66 9.80
CA LEU A 12 -11.07 8.16 9.73
C LEU A 12 -11.04 9.66 9.41
N GLU A 13 -10.06 10.36 9.98
CA GLU A 13 -9.75 11.74 9.67
C GLU A 13 -9.16 11.85 8.26
N LYS A 14 -9.29 13.02 7.64
CA LYS A 14 -8.87 13.23 6.23
C LYS A 14 -7.38 12.91 5.99
N PHE A 15 -6.52 13.14 6.98
CA PHE A 15 -5.08 12.89 6.88
C PHE A 15 -4.70 11.41 7.01
N GLU A 16 -5.62 10.55 7.48
CA GLU A 16 -5.42 9.09 7.56
C GLU A 16 -5.76 8.39 6.24
N ILE A 17 -6.41 9.10 5.32
CA ILE A 17 -6.87 8.55 4.03
C ILE A 17 -5.79 8.80 2.97
N PRO A 18 -5.29 7.74 2.28
CA PRO A 18 -4.33 7.91 1.19
C PRO A 18 -4.87 8.82 0.08
N SER A 19 -4.09 9.83 -0.31
CA SER A 19 -4.47 10.80 -1.34
C SER A 19 -4.14 10.34 -2.76
N LYS A 20 -3.06 9.57 -2.93
CA LYS A 20 -2.62 8.98 -4.20
C LYS A 20 -2.41 7.48 -4.02
N ILE A 21 -2.95 6.68 -4.94
CA ILE A 21 -2.89 5.20 -4.91
C ILE A 21 -2.45 4.70 -6.28
N LYS A 22 -1.47 3.79 -6.30
CA LYS A 22 -1.06 3.04 -7.50
C LYS A 22 -1.62 1.62 -7.42
N LEU A 23 -2.27 1.16 -8.48
CA LEU A 23 -2.69 -0.24 -8.60
C LEU A 23 -1.54 -1.06 -9.18
N LEU A 24 -1.29 -2.22 -8.57
CA LEU A 24 -0.27 -3.17 -9.01
C LEU A 24 -0.98 -4.42 -9.55
N PRO A 25 -0.61 -4.90 -10.74
CA PRO A 25 -1.17 -6.14 -11.27
C PRO A 25 -0.56 -7.38 -10.61
N GLU A 26 0.68 -7.32 -10.14
CA GLU A 26 1.34 -8.43 -9.46
C GLU A 26 0.95 -8.53 -7.98
N PRO A 27 0.49 -9.70 -7.52
CA PRO A 27 0.16 -9.93 -6.11
C PRO A 27 1.43 -10.05 -5.25
N TRP A 28 1.32 -9.67 -3.97
CA TRP A 28 2.40 -9.87 -3.00
C TRP A 28 2.36 -11.29 -2.44
N THR A 29 3.41 -12.06 -2.71
CA THR A 29 3.56 -13.45 -2.27
C THR A 29 4.75 -13.60 -1.31
N PRO A 30 4.81 -14.66 -0.48
CA PRO A 30 5.99 -14.94 0.35
C PRO A 30 7.27 -15.05 -0.49
N ASP A 31 7.20 -15.68 -1.67
CA ASP A 31 8.31 -15.83 -2.63
C ASP A 31 8.82 -14.50 -3.20
N SER A 32 7.93 -13.51 -3.40
CA SER A 32 8.34 -12.15 -3.79
C SER A 32 9.13 -11.43 -2.70
N GLY A 33 9.15 -11.96 -1.48
CA GLY A 33 9.84 -11.34 -0.34
C GLY A 33 9.14 -10.11 0.23
N LEU A 34 7.95 -9.76 -0.24
CA LEU A 34 7.17 -8.58 0.20
C LEU A 34 6.29 -8.87 1.43
N VAL A 35 5.94 -10.13 1.65
CA VAL A 35 5.16 -10.59 2.81
C VAL A 35 5.81 -11.78 3.50
N THR A 36 5.38 -12.09 4.71
CA THR A 36 5.73 -13.33 5.41
C THR A 36 4.87 -14.49 4.90
N ALA A 37 5.21 -15.72 5.27
CA ALA A 37 4.39 -16.91 4.98
C ALA A 37 2.95 -16.81 5.54
N ALA A 38 2.75 -15.99 6.57
CA ALA A 38 1.42 -15.69 7.14
C ALA A 38 0.80 -14.39 6.58
N PHE A 39 1.26 -13.92 5.41
CA PHE A 39 0.80 -12.70 4.74
C PHE A 39 0.91 -11.40 5.56
N LYS A 40 1.81 -11.35 6.54
CA LYS A 40 2.15 -10.09 7.21
C LYS A 40 3.10 -9.27 6.33
N LEU A 41 2.91 -7.96 6.27
CA LEU A 41 3.72 -7.06 5.44
C LEU A 41 5.17 -6.97 5.94
N LYS A 42 6.15 -7.15 5.04
CA LYS A 42 7.56 -6.83 5.29
C LYS A 42 7.81 -5.37 4.90
N ARG A 43 7.49 -4.45 5.81
CA ARG A 43 7.47 -3.00 5.56
C ARG A 43 8.75 -2.45 4.93
N GLU A 44 9.91 -2.88 5.40
CA GLU A 44 11.20 -2.41 4.84
C GLU A 44 11.39 -2.85 3.38
N ASN A 45 11.08 -4.11 3.07
CA ASN A 45 11.20 -4.64 1.71
C ASN A 45 10.24 -3.94 0.75
N ILE A 46 8.98 -3.75 1.17
CA ILE A 46 7.98 -3.00 0.39
C ILE A 46 8.45 -1.57 0.15
N ARG A 47 8.94 -0.88 1.19
CA ARG A 47 9.47 0.49 1.05
C ARG A 47 10.60 0.56 0.03
N LYS A 48 11.54 -0.38 0.05
CA LYS A 48 12.67 -0.44 -0.89
C LYS A 48 12.19 -0.74 -2.32
N ALA A 49 11.30 -1.71 -2.49
CA ALA A 49 10.80 -2.13 -3.80
C ALA A 49 10.02 -1.04 -4.53
N PHE A 50 9.27 -0.20 -3.81
CA PHE A 50 8.38 0.80 -4.42
C PHE A 50 8.83 2.25 -4.17
N ALA A 51 10.09 2.48 -3.75
CA ALA A 51 10.59 3.82 -3.45
C ALA A 51 10.48 4.77 -4.65
N ASP A 52 10.96 4.35 -5.82
CA ASP A 52 10.87 5.11 -7.07
C ASP A 52 9.44 5.37 -7.52
N ASP A 53 8.56 4.38 -7.36
CA ASP A 53 7.15 4.52 -7.68
C ASP A 53 6.45 5.53 -6.78
N LEU A 54 6.73 5.50 -5.48
CA LEU A 54 6.22 6.48 -4.53
C LEU A 54 6.76 7.87 -4.83
N ALA A 55 8.05 8.00 -5.17
CA ALA A 55 8.65 9.27 -5.56
C ALA A 55 7.96 9.85 -6.81
N LYS A 56 7.73 9.04 -7.84
CA LYS A 56 7.00 9.45 -9.06
C LYS A 56 5.53 9.78 -8.79
N LEU A 57 4.89 9.04 -7.88
CA LEU A 57 3.50 9.27 -7.52
C LEU A 57 3.32 10.62 -6.83
N TYR A 58 4.27 11.04 -5.99
CA TYR A 58 4.21 12.28 -5.21
C TYR A 58 5.00 13.46 -5.77
N ALA A 59 5.72 13.26 -6.88
CA ALA A 59 6.33 14.34 -7.65
C ALA A 59 5.30 15.40 -8.08
#